data_AF-A0A1B8YFQ5-F1
#
_entry.id   AF-A0A1B8YFQ5-F1
#
_cell.length_a   1.000
_cell.length_b   1.000
_cell.length_c   1.000
_cell.angle_alpha   90.00
_cell.angle_beta   90.00
_cell.angle_gamma   90.00
#
_symmetry.space_group_name_H-M   'P 1'
#
loop_
_entity.id
_entity.type
_entity.pdbx_description
1 polymer ?
#
loop_
_entity_poly.entity_id
_entity_poly.type
_entity_poly.pdbx_seq_one_letter_code
_entity_poly.pdbx_strand_id
1 'polypeptide(L)'
;MTPDGYDRPVYCTVFLDEAFSNTAETVSRRVLRVFRELHIHVNLITPYKNLNLARESARSLLIAERDQENHDSHLCEVTWEEIDRRMGEEKEKKLSDEAADLGIELEKLT
;
A
#
# COMPACT_ATOMS: atom_id res chain seq x y z
N MET A 1 20.18 -4.42 -23.13
CA MET A 1 19.08 -3.57 -22.62
C MET A 1 19.57 -2.28 -21.98
N THR A 2 20.88 -2.10 -21.81
CA THR A 2 21.51 -0.82 -21.45
C THR A 2 22.22 -0.30 -22.71
N PRO A 3 21.87 0.89 -23.24
CA PRO A 3 22.57 1.47 -24.38
C PRO A 3 24.02 1.82 -24.04
N ASP A 4 24.88 1.91 -25.05
CA ASP A 4 26.26 2.33 -24.86
C ASP A 4 26.34 3.70 -24.18
N GLY A 5 27.18 3.80 -23.15
CA GLY A 5 27.35 5.01 -22.34
C GLY A 5 26.39 5.15 -21.15
N TYR A 6 25.57 4.13 -20.86
CA TYR A 6 24.70 4.11 -19.69
C TYR A 6 25.10 2.99 -18.72
N ASP A 7 25.02 3.27 -17.42
CA ASP A 7 25.27 2.28 -16.36
C ASP A 7 24.00 1.51 -15.95
N ARG A 8 22.84 1.94 -16.46
CA ARG A 8 21.51 1.45 -16.04
C ARG A 8 20.57 1.31 -17.22
N PRO A 9 19.61 0.35 -17.18
CA PRO A 9 18.63 0.21 -18.25
C PRO A 9 17.78 1.48 -18.40
N VAL A 10 17.59 1.96 -19.62
CA VAL A 10 16.79 3.17 -19.88
C VAL A 10 15.30 2.93 -19.61
N TYR A 11 14.83 1.70 -19.80
CA TYR A 11 13.46 1.28 -19.49
C TYR A 11 13.49 -0.03 -18.72
N CYS A 12 13.06 0.00 -17.46
CA CYS A 12 13.06 -1.17 -16.58
C CYS A 12 11.92 -1.10 -15.57
N THR A 13 10.68 -0.97 -16.06
CA THR A 13 9.49 -1.09 -15.21
C THR A 13 8.98 -2.52 -15.22
N VAL A 14 8.65 -3.04 -14.03
CA VAL A 14 7.97 -4.34 -13.87
C VAL A 14 6.66 -4.15 -13.10
N PHE A 15 5.67 -4.96 -13.43
CA PHE A 15 4.41 -5.07 -12.69
C PHE A 15 4.38 -6.43 -12.00
N LEU A 16 4.14 -6.42 -10.69
CA LEU A 16 3.95 -7.64 -9.92
C LEU A 16 2.48 -7.74 -9.54
N ASP A 17 1.79 -8.70 -10.15
CA ASP A 17 0.42 -9.04 -9.81
C ASP A 17 0.36 -9.99 -8.62
N GLU A 18 -0.68 -9.86 -7.80
CA GLU A 18 -0.84 -10.58 -6.53
C GLU A 18 0.43 -10.53 -5.66
N ALA A 19 1.09 -9.38 -5.67
CA ALA A 19 2.43 -9.26 -5.13
C ALA A 19 2.41 -9.55 -3.63
N PHE A 20 3.20 -10.56 -3.24
CA PHE A 20 3.49 -10.91 -1.85
C PHE A 20 2.27 -11.26 -1.00
N SER A 21 1.12 -11.58 -1.61
CA SER A 21 -0.15 -11.91 -0.93
C SER A 21 -0.05 -13.05 0.07
N ASN A 22 0.90 -13.98 -0.13
CA ASN A 22 1.17 -15.14 0.75
C ASN A 22 2.64 -15.28 1.16
N THR A 23 3.43 -14.21 1.05
CA THR A 23 4.87 -14.26 1.33
C THR A 23 5.19 -13.62 2.67
N ALA A 24 6.09 -14.22 3.45
CA ALA A 24 6.58 -13.62 4.69
C ALA A 24 7.19 -12.24 4.41
N GLU A 25 6.83 -11.25 5.22
CA GLU A 25 7.22 -9.84 5.01
C GLU A 25 8.73 -9.65 4.82
N THR A 26 9.55 -10.39 5.58
CA THR A 26 11.02 -10.34 5.49
C THR A 26 11.55 -10.80 4.13
N VAL A 27 10.90 -11.78 3.49
CA VAL A 27 11.27 -12.26 2.15
C VAL A 27 10.87 -11.21 1.12
N SER A 28 9.66 -10.65 1.23
CA SER A 28 9.15 -9.62 0.34
C SER A 28 10.06 -8.38 0.31
N ARG A 29 10.54 -7.94 1.49
CA ARG A 29 11.50 -6.83 1.63
C ARG A 29 12.83 -7.09 0.93
N ARG A 30 13.34 -8.33 0.97
CA ARG A 30 14.58 -8.70 0.27
C ARG A 30 14.42 -8.60 -1.24
N VAL A 31 13.29 -9.06 -1.77
CA VAL A 31 12.97 -8.97 -3.19
C VAL A 31 12.87 -7.50 -3.64
N LEU A 32 12.16 -6.66 -2.89
CA LEU A 32 12.07 -5.23 -3.18
C LEU A 32 13.43 -4.53 -3.15
N ARG A 33 14.31 -4.92 -2.22
CA ARG A 33 15.68 -4.40 -2.17
C ARG A 33 16.44 -4.73 -3.45
N VAL A 34 16.35 -5.96 -3.95
CA VAL A 34 17.02 -6.35 -5.21
C VAL A 34 16.56 -5.49 -6.37
N PHE A 35 15.24 -5.26 -6.53
CA PHE A 35 14.74 -4.38 -7.59
C PHE A 35 15.29 -2.95 -7.48
N ARG A 36 15.39 -2.43 -6.26
CA ARG A 36 15.97 -1.10 -5.99
C ARG A 36 17.45 -1.01 -6.37
N GLU A 37 18.25 -2.00 -5.99
CA GLU A 37 19.69 -2.07 -6.31
C GLU A 37 19.94 -2.25 -7.82
N LEU A 38 19.03 -2.94 -8.51
CA LEU A 38 19.07 -3.10 -9.97
C LEU A 38 18.46 -1.93 -10.74
N HIS A 39 18.01 -0.87 -10.03
CA HIS A 39 17.35 0.30 -10.60
C HIS A 39 16.07 0.00 -11.39
N ILE A 40 15.39 -1.09 -11.05
CA ILE A 40 14.13 -1.51 -11.66
C ILE A 40 12.99 -0.74 -10.96
N HIS A 41 12.17 -0.06 -11.75
CA HIS A 41 10.94 0.58 -11.27
C HIS A 41 9.84 -0.48 -11.09
N VAL A 42 9.24 -0.56 -9.92
CA VAL A 42 8.27 -1.62 -9.59
C VAL A 42 6.90 -1.01 -9.32
N ASN A 43 5.88 -1.52 -10.01
CA ASN A 43 4.47 -1.31 -9.66
C ASN A 43 3.93 -2.59 -9.04
N LEU A 44 3.39 -2.48 -7.82
CA LEU A 44 2.79 -3.60 -7.10
C LEU A 44 1.27 -3.55 -7.22
N ILE A 45 0.67 -4.67 -7.61
CA ILE A 45 -0.76 -4.90 -7.50
C ILE A 45 -0.91 -5.89 -6.36
N THR A 46 -1.47 -5.44 -5.24
CA THR A 46 -1.59 -6.24 -4.01
C THR A 46 -2.88 -5.87 -3.28
N PRO A 47 -3.51 -6.81 -2.57
CA PRO A 47 -4.68 -6.49 -1.75
C PRO A 47 -4.36 -5.40 -0.72
N TYR A 48 -5.37 -4.57 -0.40
CA TYR A 48 -5.28 -3.46 0.55
C TYR A 48 -4.67 -3.83 1.91
N LYS A 49 -4.84 -5.09 2.35
CA LYS A 49 -4.33 -5.59 3.64
C LYS A 49 -2.79 -5.60 3.73
N ASN A 50 -2.07 -5.50 2.61
CA ASN A 50 -0.60 -5.55 2.55
C ASN A 50 0.06 -4.17 2.32
N LEU A 51 -0.56 -3.09 2.81
CA LEU A 51 -0.11 -1.70 2.68
C LEU A 51 1.33 -1.45 3.16
N ASN A 52 1.76 -2.10 4.24
CA ASN A 52 3.10 -1.88 4.82
C ASN A 52 4.23 -2.15 3.82
N LEU A 53 4.05 -3.14 2.95
CA LEU A 53 5.03 -3.50 1.94
C LEU A 53 5.02 -2.54 0.74
N ALA A 54 3.81 -2.12 0.33
CA ALA A 54 3.64 -1.11 -0.69
C ALA A 54 4.29 0.22 -0.27
N ARG A 55 4.24 0.58 1.02
CA ARG A 55 4.84 1.81 1.55
C ARG A 55 6.34 1.92 1.35
N GLU A 56 7.05 0.79 1.31
CA GLU A 56 8.51 0.79 1.17
C GLU A 56 8.99 0.77 -0.27
N SER A 57 8.08 0.51 -1.20
CA SER A 57 8.38 0.33 -2.62
C SER A 57 7.73 1.39 -3.50
N ALA A 58 6.62 1.99 -3.07
CA ALA A 58 5.84 2.93 -3.85
C ALA A 58 5.74 4.30 -3.17
N ARG A 59 5.78 5.36 -4.00
CA ARG A 59 5.64 6.75 -3.53
C ARG A 59 4.19 7.19 -3.37
N SER A 60 3.29 6.58 -4.14
CA SER A 60 1.85 6.83 -4.13
C SER A 60 1.11 5.52 -4.39
N LEU A 61 -0.20 5.55 -4.20
CA LEU A 61 -1.08 4.40 -4.40
C LEU A 61 -2.25 4.77 -5.31
N LEU A 62 -2.68 3.78 -6.09
CA LEU A 62 -3.97 3.81 -6.77
C LEU A 62 -4.85 2.75 -6.11
N ILE A 63 -5.92 3.20 -5.46
CA ILE A 63 -6.92 2.29 -4.89
C ILE A 63 -7.95 2.00 -5.98
N ALA A 64 -8.13 0.73 -6.28
CA ALA A 64 -9.21 0.24 -7.13
C ALA A 64 -10.37 -0.24 -6.26
N GLU A 65 -11.52 0.41 -6.40
CA GLU A 65 -12.77 0.04 -5.73
C GLU A 65 -13.78 -0.44 -6.78
N ARG A 66 -14.67 -1.34 -6.36
CA ARG A 66 -15.73 -1.88 -7.21
C ARG A 66 -17.07 -1.60 -6.56
N ASP A 67 -17.94 -0.87 -7.25
CA ASP A 67 -19.35 -0.80 -6.89
C ASP A 67 -20.03 -2.10 -7.35
N GLN A 68 -20.53 -2.88 -6.40
CA GLN A 68 -21.21 -4.12 -6.74
C GLN A 68 -22.60 -3.89 -7.32
N GLU A 69 -23.28 -2.79 -6.97
CA GLU A 69 -24.64 -2.50 -7.39
C GLU A 69 -24.67 -2.00 -8.83
N ASN A 70 -23.75 -1.10 -9.18
CA ASN A 70 -23.67 -0.50 -10.52
C ASN A 70 -22.72 -1.24 -11.47
N HIS A 71 -22.02 -2.26 -10.98
CA HIS A 71 -20.99 -3.01 -11.72
C HIS A 71 -19.90 -2.12 -12.33
N ASP A 72 -19.57 -1.01 -11.68
CA ASP A 72 -18.53 -0.11 -12.13
C ASP A 72 -17.24 -0.30 -11.32
N SER A 73 -16.17 0.36 -11.75
CA SER A 73 -14.89 0.35 -11.06
C SER A 73 -14.35 1.76 -11.01
N HIS A 74 -13.93 2.17 -9.82
CA HIS A 74 -13.40 3.49 -9.55
C HIS A 74 -11.94 3.40 -9.16
N LEU A 75 -11.13 4.33 -9.65
CA LEU A 75 -9.74 4.46 -9.30
C LEU A 75 -9.55 5.78 -8.57
N CYS A 76 -8.99 5.72 -7.37
CA CYS A 76 -8.66 6.89 -6.57
C CYS A 76 -7.16 6.90 -6.31
N GLU A 77 -6.49 7.97 -6.74
CA GLU A 77 -5.11 8.22 -6.32
C GLU A 77 -5.12 8.75 -4.89
N VAL A 78 -4.26 8.16 -4.05
CA VAL A 78 -4.10 8.57 -2.66
C VAL A 78 -2.63 8.62 -2.29
N THR A 79 -2.33 9.57 -1.42
CA THR A 79 -1.03 9.70 -0.76
C THR A 79 -0.95 8.84 0.49
N TRP A 80 0.27 8.60 0.98
CA TRP A 80 0.47 7.86 2.24
C TRP A 80 -0.08 8.63 3.44
N GLU A 81 0.00 9.96 3.42
CA GLU A 81 -0.57 10.84 4.45
C GLU A 81 -2.09 10.70 4.55
N GLU A 82 -2.79 10.62 3.42
CA GLU A 82 -4.25 10.41 3.39
C GLU A 82 -4.64 9.02 3.90
N ILE A 83 -3.85 7.99 3.57
CA ILE A 83 -4.05 6.63 4.09
C ILE A 83 -3.86 6.60 5.61
N ASP A 84 -2.81 7.23 6.13
CA ASP A 84 -2.56 7.30 7.56
C ASP A 84 -3.69 8.00 8.30
N ARG A 85 -4.22 9.10 7.75
CA ARG A 85 -5.37 9.80 8.31
C ARG A 85 -6.60 8.89 8.37
N ARG A 86 -6.96 8.24 7.26
CA ARG A 86 -8.13 7.33 7.20
C ARG A 86 -7.99 6.16 8.18
N MET A 87 -6.81 5.54 8.26
CA MET A 87 -6.56 4.45 9.22
C MET A 87 -6.62 4.92 10.67
N GLY A 88 -6.21 6.16 10.96
CA GLY A 88 -6.35 6.78 12.28
C GLY A 88 -7.82 6.96 12.66
N GLU A 89 -8.61 7.56 11.78
CA GLU A 89 -10.05 7.77 11.97
C GLU A 89 -10.81 6.45 12.17
N GLU A 90 -10.51 5.41 11.37
CA GLU A 90 -11.11 4.07 11.53
C GLU A 90 -10.77 3.42 12.87
N LYS A 91 -9.52 3.58 13.34
CA LYS A 91 -9.10 3.06 14.65
C LYS A 91 -9.80 3.78 15.79
N GLU A 92 -9.85 5.12 15.75
CA GLU A 92 -10.55 5.92 16.76
C GLU A 92 -12.03 5.56 16.82
N LYS A 93 -12.67 5.37 15.66
CA LYS A 93 -14.06 4.95 15.58
C LYS A 93 -14.28 3.56 16.19
N LYS A 94 -13.45 2.58 15.84
CA LYS A 94 -13.52 1.23 16.44
C LYS A 94 -13.30 1.26 17.96
N LEU A 95 -12.30 2.00 18.42
CA LEU A 95 -12.04 2.17 19.85
C LEU A 95 -13.23 2.80 20.58
N SER A 96 -13.86 3.80 19.97
CA SER A 96 -15.08 4.43 20.52
C SER A 96 -16.24 3.46 20.58
N ASP A 97 -16.46 2.67 19.52
CA ASP A 97 -17.53 1.68 19.46
C ASP A 97 -17.32 0.56 20.51
N GLU A 98 -16.09 0.04 20.62
CA GLU A 98 -15.71 -0.97 21.64
C GLU A 98 -15.83 -0.44 23.07
N ALA A 99 -15.44 0.81 23.31
CA ALA A 99 -15.58 1.44 24.62
C ALA A 99 -17.05 1.64 25.00
N ALA A 100 -17.90 2.03 24.05
CA ALA A 100 -19.34 2.15 24.25
C ALA A 100 -19.98 0.79 24.58
N ASP A 101 -19.60 -0.28 23.88
CA ASP A 101 -20.07 -1.65 24.16
C ASP A 101 -19.66 -2.15 25.55
N LEU A 102 -18.53 -1.67 26.07
CA LEU A 102 -18.04 -1.97 27.42
C LEU A 102 -18.52 -0.97 28.49
N GLY A 103 -19.29 0.06 28.11
CA GLY A 103 -19.76 1.12 29.01
C GLY A 103 -18.65 2.01 29.57
N ILE A 104 -17.53 2.13 28.86
CA ILE A 104 -16.37 2.94 29.25
C ILE A 104 -16.44 4.30 28.51
N GLU A 105 -16.42 5.40 29.25
CA GLU A 105 -16.27 6.75 28.67
C GLU A 105 -14.79 7.03 28.36
N LEU A 106 -14.48 7.33 27.10
CA LEU A 106 -13.14 7.73 26.68
C LEU A 106 -12.94 9.24 26.94
N GLU A 107 -12.13 9.59 27.94
CA GLU A 107 -11.65 10.96 28.12
C GLU A 107 -10.62 11.30 27.03
N LYS A 108 -10.85 12.39 26.28
CA LYS A 108 -9.85 12.94 25.36
C LYS A 108 -8.74 13.61 26.16
N LEU A 109 -7.60 12.94 26.26
CA LEU A 109 -6.35 13.58 26.68
C LEU A 109 -6.01 14.67 25.66
N THR A 110 -6.10 15.92 26.11
CA THR A 110 -5.81 17.13 25.32
C THR A 110 -4.32 17.37 25.24
#